data_AF-A0ABD2KYC3-F1
#
_entry.id   AF-A0ABD2KYC3-F1
#
_cell.length_a   1.000
_cell.length_b   1.000
_cell.length_c   1.000
_cell.angle_alpha   90.00
_cell.angle_beta   90.00
_cell.angle_gamma   90.00
#
_symmetry.space_group_name_H-M   'P 1'
#
loop_
_entity.id
_entity.type
_entity.pdbx_description
1 polymer ?
#
loop_
_entity_poly.entity_id
_entity_poly.type
_entity_poly.pdbx_seq_one_letter_code
_entity_poly.pdbx_strand_id
1 'polypeptide(L)'
;MKRINASNITPPRAKRAMPPALDLDQNTAPLEEQERQRTLVFIGLPESNAIRPSERVQEDREAATKILDHLEVEAEPTAVFRLGRFDLQRTTPRPLKVVMPTPTHQHVALGGWKRERARLRSQQNLTRLFVRPALSKEQLKEEYEERLRKRQQNPAPPAPPTQLPKTTNDQTPVVAPNQKEASDDISKPPEFLLEFAKETPNWKLISCASIFGIIATLGIVLNCSVIYVTIRTKSLNGTVNYLLALCSFFEILHQSGHFLFVYIAFSGQNLIDFRLATKIVFIPAFGFGLPSADQINLRVFRSLYYIITVNIGGYLICVLFVSLNTHLIPSPITAWYGQVITAILLNIGAASNGPILYLTSTEYRQAFRDEFPKIFKQNLNVIQFSPQQNGTTFTASSRQQQIL
;
A
#
# COMPACT_ATOMS: atom_id res chain seq x y z
N MET A 1 55.77 38.04 57.35
CA MET A 1 54.32 37.90 57.11
C MET A 1 53.93 38.73 55.90
N LYS A 2 53.81 38.10 54.73
CA LYS A 2 53.59 38.78 53.44
C LYS A 2 52.38 38.16 52.72
N ARG A 3 51.42 39.07 52.49
CA ARG A 3 50.26 39.13 51.59
C ARG A 3 50.02 37.96 50.62
N ILE A 4 48.79 37.48 50.72
CA ILE A 4 48.03 36.72 49.72
C ILE A 4 47.79 37.62 48.50
N ASN A 5 48.16 37.14 47.31
CA ASN A 5 47.49 37.49 46.05
C ASN A 5 47.95 36.54 44.94
N ALA A 6 46.98 35.91 44.27
CA ALA A 6 46.90 35.73 42.81
C ALA A 6 46.06 34.49 42.45
N SER A 7 44.86 34.77 41.95
CA SER A 7 44.29 34.15 40.75
C SER A 7 44.46 32.63 40.56
N ASN A 8 43.54 31.84 41.10
CA ASN A 8 43.17 30.55 40.51
C ASN A 8 41.96 30.75 39.59
N ILE A 9 42.21 31.31 38.42
CA ILE A 9 41.27 31.23 37.29
C ILE A 9 41.51 29.86 36.66
N THR A 10 40.60 28.92 36.93
CA THR A 10 40.60 27.62 36.26
C THR A 10 40.34 27.87 34.76
N PRO A 11 41.17 27.37 33.84
CA PRO A 11 40.90 27.55 32.42
C PRO A 11 39.59 26.83 32.04
N PRO A 12 38.80 27.39 31.11
CA PRO A 12 37.60 26.75 30.63
C PRO A 12 37.97 25.40 30.02
N ARG A 13 37.32 24.34 30.50
CA ARG A 13 37.48 22.95 30.05
C ARG A 13 37.31 22.91 28.53
N ALA A 14 38.41 22.70 27.81
CA ALA A 14 38.40 22.54 26.37
C ALA A 14 37.31 21.54 25.97
N LYS A 15 36.41 21.96 25.06
CA LYS A 15 35.41 21.08 24.46
C LYS A 15 36.19 19.95 23.79
N ARG A 16 36.16 18.77 24.42
CA ARG A 16 36.71 17.55 23.84
C ARG A 16 35.98 17.35 22.51
N ALA A 17 36.69 17.54 21.40
CA ALA A 17 36.15 17.29 20.08
C ALA A 17 35.60 15.86 20.08
N MET A 18 34.31 15.72 19.76
CA MET A 18 33.76 14.39 19.50
C MET A 18 34.57 13.78 18.35
N PRO A 19 34.95 12.49 18.44
CA PRO A 19 35.53 11.81 17.30
C PRO A 19 34.58 11.98 16.09
N PRO A 20 35.12 12.12 14.87
CA PRO A 20 34.29 12.24 13.68
C PRO A 20 33.29 11.09 13.67
N ALA A 21 32.01 11.44 13.46
CA ALA A 21 30.94 10.47 13.35
C ALA A 21 31.36 9.42 12.33
N LEU A 22 31.55 8.18 12.78
CA LEU A 22 31.70 7.03 11.90
C LEU A 22 30.50 7.05 10.96
N ASP A 23 30.75 7.13 9.64
CA ASP A 23 29.74 7.06 8.58
C ASP A 23 28.87 5.82 8.80
N LEU A 24 27.72 6.02 9.44
CA LEU A 24 26.76 5.01 9.87
C LEU A 24 25.50 5.07 9.00
N ASP A 25 25.57 5.57 7.78
CA ASP A 25 24.38 6.17 7.14
C ASP A 25 23.76 5.37 5.98
N GLN A 26 24.17 4.12 5.74
CA GLN A 26 23.52 3.27 4.71
C GLN A 26 22.94 1.94 5.22
N ASN A 27 23.46 1.38 6.32
CA ASN A 27 22.98 0.11 6.88
C ASN A 27 22.11 0.26 8.15
N THR A 28 22.02 1.47 8.72
CA THR A 28 21.25 1.73 9.95
C THR A 28 19.77 1.94 9.69
N ALA A 29 19.42 2.63 8.60
CA ALA A 29 18.02 2.91 8.28
C ALA A 29 17.15 1.64 8.15
N PRO A 30 17.60 0.55 7.49
CA PRO A 30 16.86 -0.71 7.45
C PRO A 30 16.72 -1.38 8.84
N LEU A 31 17.76 -1.27 9.68
CA LEU A 31 17.77 -1.87 11.01
C LEU A 31 16.88 -1.11 12.01
N GLU A 32 16.93 0.22 11.99
CA GLU A 32 16.04 1.09 12.78
C GLU A 32 14.58 0.88 12.38
N GLU A 33 14.31 0.70 11.08
CA GLU A 33 12.98 0.39 10.57
C GLU A 33 12.48 -0.97 11.08
N GLN A 34 13.32 -2.00 11.01
CA GLN A 34 12.98 -3.33 11.53
C GLN A 34 12.73 -3.33 13.04
N GLU A 35 13.50 -2.57 13.82
CA GLU A 35 13.25 -2.38 15.25
C GLU A 35 11.95 -1.62 15.52
N ARG A 36 11.66 -0.58 14.72
CA ARG A 36 10.44 0.23 14.83
C ARG A 36 9.18 -0.62 14.61
N GLN A 37 9.18 -1.48 13.59
CA GLN A 37 8.05 -2.35 13.24
C GLN A 37 7.67 -3.36 14.32
N ARG A 38 8.56 -3.64 15.27
CA ARG A 38 8.29 -4.52 16.42
C ARG A 38 8.23 -3.79 17.76
N THR A 39 8.23 -2.45 17.77
CA THR A 39 8.27 -1.65 19.00
C THR A 39 6.90 -1.08 19.37
N LEU A 40 6.54 -1.20 20.65
CA LEU A 40 5.42 -0.51 21.30
C LEU A 40 5.93 0.66 22.15
N VAL A 41 5.10 1.70 22.29
CA VAL A 41 5.33 2.81 23.21
C VAL A 41 4.16 2.92 24.17
N PHE A 42 4.43 2.76 25.46
CA PHE A 42 3.45 2.94 26.54
C PHE A 42 3.58 4.35 27.09
N ILE A 43 2.49 5.10 27.07
CA ILE A 43 2.41 6.49 27.53
C ILE A 43 1.52 6.53 28.77
N GLY A 44 1.93 7.29 29.78
CA GLY A 44 1.13 7.49 31.01
C GLY A 44 1.25 6.36 32.04
N LEU A 45 2.17 5.41 31.84
CA LEU A 45 2.52 4.43 32.86
C LEU A 45 3.30 5.12 34.00
N PRO A 46 2.89 5.01 35.28
CA PRO A 46 3.58 5.65 36.40
C PRO A 46 5.08 5.31 36.43
N GLU A 47 5.93 6.26 36.83
CA GLU A 47 7.34 5.97 37.07
C GLU A 47 7.54 5.38 38.47
N SER A 48 8.49 4.46 38.59
CA SER A 48 8.91 3.92 39.88
C SER A 48 9.56 5.00 40.74
N ASN A 49 9.24 4.99 42.03
CA ASN A 49 9.88 5.83 43.05
C ASN A 49 11.09 5.14 43.71
N ALA A 50 11.50 3.96 43.23
CA ALA A 50 12.64 3.24 43.79
C ALA A 50 13.92 4.09 43.67
N ILE A 51 14.72 4.08 44.74
CA ILE A 51 15.94 4.88 44.84
C ILE A 51 16.97 4.40 43.81
N ARG A 52 17.10 3.07 43.64
CA ARG A 52 18.11 2.48 42.77
C ARG A 52 17.64 2.41 41.31
N PRO A 53 18.47 2.82 40.33
CA PRO A 53 18.12 2.72 38.92
C PRO A 53 17.80 1.29 38.45
N SER A 54 18.50 0.29 38.97
CA SER A 54 18.27 -1.12 38.62
C SER A 54 16.88 -1.60 39.05
N GLU A 55 16.43 -1.19 40.23
CA GLU A 55 15.08 -1.51 40.75
C GLU A 55 14.02 -0.85 39.87
N ARG A 56 14.20 0.42 39.48
CA ARG A 56 13.27 1.10 38.56
C ARG A 56 13.15 0.40 37.20
N VAL A 57 14.26 -0.05 36.63
CA VAL A 57 14.26 -0.78 35.35
C VAL A 57 13.55 -2.13 35.48
N GLN A 58 13.76 -2.83 36.60
CA GLN A 58 13.09 -4.09 36.88
C GLN A 58 11.57 -3.90 37.04
N GLU A 59 11.14 -2.89 37.80
CA GLU A 59 9.72 -2.56 37.95
C GLU A 59 9.07 -2.15 36.61
N ASP A 60 9.77 -1.39 35.77
CA ASP A 60 9.30 -1.06 34.42
C ASP A 60 9.11 -2.32 33.55
N ARG A 61 10.05 -3.28 33.65
CA ARG A 61 9.96 -4.56 32.92
C ARG A 61 8.77 -5.39 33.41
N GLU A 62 8.60 -5.52 34.72
CA GLU A 62 7.47 -6.24 35.31
C GLU A 62 6.12 -5.62 34.96
N ALA A 63 6.02 -4.28 35.00
CA ALA A 63 4.83 -3.56 34.59
C ALA A 63 4.53 -3.78 33.10
N ALA A 64 5.54 -3.77 32.24
CA ALA A 64 5.38 -4.05 30.82
C ALA A 64 4.88 -5.47 30.57
N THR A 65 5.47 -6.48 31.23
CA THR A 65 5.04 -7.88 31.12
C THR A 65 3.59 -8.06 31.59
N LYS A 66 3.22 -7.51 32.76
CA LYS A 66 1.82 -7.58 33.24
C LYS A 66 0.83 -6.99 32.25
N ILE A 67 1.17 -5.88 31.60
CA ILE A 67 0.31 -5.31 30.56
C ILE A 67 0.23 -6.26 29.37
N LEU A 68 1.34 -6.81 28.89
CA LEU A 68 1.36 -7.76 27.77
C LEU A 68 0.55 -9.02 28.06
N ASP A 69 0.56 -9.53 29.29
CA ASP A 69 -0.27 -10.66 29.73
C ASP A 69 -1.77 -10.34 29.60
N HIS A 70 -2.19 -9.15 30.01
CA HIS A 70 -3.58 -8.69 29.84
C HIS A 70 -3.97 -8.50 28.37
N LEU A 71 -2.99 -8.31 27.48
CA LEU A 71 -3.18 -8.18 26.04
C LEU A 71 -3.05 -9.52 25.30
N GLU A 72 -2.92 -10.64 26.02
CA GLU A 72 -2.79 -12.00 25.48
C GLU A 72 -1.57 -12.16 24.55
N VAL A 73 -0.46 -11.52 24.91
CA VAL A 73 0.79 -11.59 24.13
C VAL A 73 1.71 -12.65 24.73
N GLU A 74 1.82 -13.79 24.07
CA GLU A 74 2.66 -14.92 24.49
C GLU A 74 4.15 -14.72 24.14
N ALA A 75 4.74 -13.59 24.54
CA ALA A 75 6.15 -13.33 24.31
C ALA A 75 6.77 -12.35 25.31
N GLU A 76 8.01 -12.61 25.69
CA GLU A 76 8.80 -11.69 26.49
C GLU A 76 9.40 -10.56 25.61
N PRO A 77 9.34 -9.29 26.04
CA PRO A 77 9.95 -8.20 25.29
C PRO A 77 11.49 -8.32 25.28
N THR A 78 12.09 -8.07 24.13
CA THR A 78 13.55 -8.05 23.92
C THR A 78 14.23 -6.93 24.68
N ALA A 79 13.58 -5.77 24.80
CA ALA A 79 14.11 -4.62 25.54
C ALA A 79 12.97 -3.76 26.09
N VAL A 80 13.16 -3.23 27.29
CA VAL A 80 12.22 -2.33 27.97
C VAL A 80 12.99 -1.18 28.60
N PHE A 81 12.69 0.06 28.22
CA PHE A 81 13.36 1.24 28.77
C PHE A 81 12.56 2.53 28.58
N ARG A 82 12.72 3.49 29.49
CA ARG A 82 12.07 4.80 29.41
C ARG A 82 12.79 5.72 28.44
N LEU A 83 12.00 6.51 27.69
CA LEU A 83 12.51 7.51 26.76
C LEU A 83 12.73 8.86 27.46
N GLY A 84 13.92 9.43 27.27
CA GLY A 84 14.31 10.74 27.80
C GLY A 84 15.00 10.70 29.16
N ARG A 85 15.50 11.86 29.59
CA ARG A 85 16.24 12.01 30.86
C ARG A 85 15.31 11.88 32.06
N PHE A 86 15.73 11.12 33.07
CA PHE A 86 15.02 11.06 34.35
C PHE A 86 15.08 12.42 35.04
N ASP A 87 13.92 12.90 35.49
CA ASP A 87 13.77 14.20 36.13
C ASP A 87 12.70 14.11 37.22
N LEU A 88 13.12 14.34 38.47
CA LEU A 88 12.27 14.27 39.65
C LEU A 88 11.23 15.40 39.70
N GLN A 89 11.46 16.50 38.98
CA GLN A 89 10.53 17.64 38.94
C GLN A 89 9.45 17.48 37.87
N ARG A 90 9.50 16.39 37.10
CA ARG A 90 8.58 16.17 35.99
C ARG A 90 7.21 15.73 36.49
N THR A 91 6.17 16.47 36.10
CA THR A 91 4.78 16.18 36.46
C THR A 91 4.14 15.05 35.64
N THR A 92 4.77 14.65 34.53
CA THR A 92 4.25 13.63 33.61
C THR A 92 5.24 12.47 33.45
N PRO A 93 4.78 11.21 33.59
CA PRO A 93 5.64 10.04 33.38
C PRO A 93 6.25 9.98 31.98
N ARG A 94 7.51 9.55 31.87
CA ARG A 94 8.18 9.29 30.60
C ARG A 94 7.52 8.15 29.82
N PRO A 95 7.44 8.23 28.48
CA PRO A 95 7.05 7.08 27.68
C PRO A 95 8.00 5.90 27.90
N LEU A 96 7.45 4.69 27.97
CA LEU A 96 8.19 3.44 28.04
C LEU A 96 8.24 2.81 26.64
N LYS A 97 9.43 2.55 26.11
CA LYS A 97 9.64 1.82 24.87
C LYS A 97 9.77 0.34 25.18
N VAL A 98 9.00 -0.48 24.48
CA VAL A 98 8.92 -1.95 24.64
C VAL A 98 9.16 -2.58 23.28
N VAL A 99 10.28 -3.28 23.12
CA VAL A 99 10.68 -3.91 21.86
C VAL A 99 10.26 -5.38 21.88
N MET A 100 9.40 -5.80 20.95
CA MET A 100 8.93 -7.18 20.86
C MET A 100 9.91 -8.05 20.05
N PRO A 101 9.89 -9.39 20.22
CA PRO A 101 10.72 -10.29 19.41
C PRO A 101 10.41 -10.18 17.91
N THR A 102 9.14 -10.02 17.54
CA THR A 102 8.71 -9.91 16.13
C THR A 102 7.61 -8.85 15.93
N PRO A 103 7.42 -8.34 14.71
CA PRO A 103 6.30 -7.45 14.36
C PRO A 103 4.92 -8.07 14.63
N THR A 104 4.78 -9.40 14.47
CA THR A 104 3.53 -10.11 14.76
C THR A 104 3.07 -9.92 16.20
N HIS A 105 4.00 -10.02 17.17
CA HIS A 105 3.68 -9.81 18.58
C HIS A 105 3.25 -8.37 18.88
N GLN A 106 3.86 -7.39 18.20
CA GLN A 106 3.41 -6.00 18.27
C GLN A 106 1.98 -5.84 17.73
N HIS A 107 1.66 -6.48 16.60
CA HIS A 107 0.33 -6.45 16.02
C HIS A 107 -0.73 -7.06 16.96
N VAL A 108 -0.42 -8.22 17.54
CA VAL A 108 -1.28 -8.88 18.55
C VAL A 108 -1.51 -7.95 19.75
N ALA A 109 -0.46 -7.35 20.29
CA ALA A 109 -0.55 -6.41 21.41
C ALA A 109 -1.44 -5.20 21.10
N LEU A 110 -1.30 -4.61 19.90
CA LEU A 110 -2.12 -3.47 19.48
C LEU A 110 -3.59 -3.88 19.25
N GLY A 111 -3.83 -5.08 18.74
CA GLY A 111 -5.16 -5.67 18.61
C GLY A 111 -5.82 -5.90 19.98
N GLY A 112 -5.10 -6.53 20.91
CA GLY A 112 -5.52 -6.70 22.30
C GLY A 112 -5.82 -5.36 22.97
N TRP A 113 -4.95 -4.36 22.76
CA TRP A 113 -5.14 -3.02 23.34
C TRP A 113 -6.46 -2.38 22.89
N LYS A 114 -6.82 -2.50 21.61
CA LYS A 114 -8.10 -1.97 21.11
C LYS A 114 -9.31 -2.60 21.81
N ARG A 115 -9.24 -3.90 22.14
CA ARG A 115 -10.30 -4.64 22.83
C ARG A 115 -10.33 -4.34 24.34
N GLU A 116 -9.16 -4.36 24.98
CA GLU A 116 -9.04 -4.39 26.44
C GLU A 116 -8.76 -3.02 27.09
N ARG A 117 -8.53 -1.95 26.32
CA ARG A 117 -8.15 -0.62 26.87
C ARG A 117 -9.12 -0.08 27.92
N ALA A 118 -10.42 -0.36 27.82
CA ALA A 118 -11.41 0.13 28.77
C ALA A 118 -11.23 -0.55 30.14
N ARG A 119 -11.02 -1.87 30.14
CA ARG A 119 -10.76 -2.67 31.34
C ARG A 119 -9.39 -2.35 31.95
N LEU A 120 -8.35 -2.17 31.13
CA LEU A 120 -7.05 -1.76 31.63
C LEU A 120 -7.10 -0.38 32.30
N ARG A 121 -7.83 0.57 31.71
CA ARG A 121 -7.97 1.94 32.26
C ARG A 121 -8.88 2.04 33.48
N SER A 122 -9.67 1.02 33.81
CA SER A 122 -10.44 1.00 35.06
C SER A 122 -9.55 0.71 36.27
N GLN A 123 -8.33 0.21 36.08
CA GLN A 123 -7.37 0.04 37.16
C GLN A 123 -6.78 1.39 37.57
N GLN A 124 -6.72 1.68 38.88
CA GLN A 124 -6.33 3.00 39.41
C GLN A 124 -4.98 3.49 38.87
N ASN A 125 -4.02 2.59 38.68
CA ASN A 125 -2.65 2.93 38.25
C ASN A 125 -2.48 3.04 36.72
N LEU A 126 -3.49 2.66 35.92
CA LEU A 126 -3.41 2.59 34.45
C LEU A 126 -4.46 3.47 33.75
N THR A 127 -5.16 4.35 34.49
CA THR A 127 -6.18 5.27 33.95
C THR A 127 -5.68 6.11 32.77
N ARG A 128 -4.41 6.53 32.82
CA ARG A 128 -3.75 7.34 31.77
C ARG A 128 -2.94 6.51 30.77
N LEU A 129 -2.97 5.17 30.87
CA LEU A 129 -2.22 4.30 29.98
C LEU A 129 -2.71 4.48 28.54
N PHE A 130 -1.78 4.61 27.63
CA PHE A 130 -2.01 4.59 26.19
C PHE A 130 -0.91 3.82 25.50
N VAL A 131 -1.30 2.81 24.73
CA VAL A 131 -0.38 1.98 23.95
C VAL A 131 -0.50 2.34 22.48
N ARG A 132 0.64 2.50 21.82
CA ARG A 132 0.74 2.80 20.39
C ARG A 132 1.97 2.17 19.75
N PRO A 133 2.03 2.03 18.41
CA PRO A 133 3.26 1.67 17.71
C PRO A 133 4.33 2.77 17.85
N ALA A 134 5.60 2.40 17.66
CA ALA A 134 6.67 3.37 17.45
C ALA A 134 6.51 4.06 16.09
N LEU A 135 6.59 5.39 16.09
CA LEU A 135 6.45 6.24 14.91
C LEU A 135 7.81 6.67 14.38
N SER A 136 7.92 7.00 13.09
CA SER A 136 9.13 7.62 12.54
C SER A 136 9.32 9.04 13.09
N LYS A 137 10.52 9.59 12.96
CA LYS A 137 10.81 10.98 13.37
C LYS A 137 9.89 11.99 12.65
N GLU A 138 9.60 11.74 11.37
CA GLU A 138 8.69 12.55 10.55
C GLU A 138 7.25 12.46 11.05
N GLN A 139 6.73 11.25 11.25
CA GLN A 139 5.37 11.02 11.78
C GLN A 139 5.19 11.63 13.18
N LEU A 140 6.22 11.56 14.04
CA LEU A 140 6.21 12.21 15.35
C LEU A 140 6.12 13.74 15.24
N LYS A 141 6.80 14.33 14.25
CA LYS A 141 6.77 15.77 13.99
C LYS A 141 5.39 16.20 13.50
N GLU A 142 4.80 15.45 12.57
CA GLU A 142 3.44 15.70 12.08
C GLU A 142 2.40 15.60 13.20
N GLU A 143 2.43 14.53 14.00
CA GLU A 143 1.49 14.36 15.11
C GLU A 143 1.67 15.46 16.18
N TYR A 144 2.90 15.93 16.40
CA TYR A 144 3.19 17.05 17.28
C TYR A 144 2.61 18.37 16.74
N GLU A 145 2.81 18.66 15.46
CA GLU A 145 2.27 19.85 14.80
C GLU A 145 0.73 19.83 14.80
N GLU A 146 0.11 18.67 14.56
CA GLU A 146 -1.34 18.51 14.64
C GLU A 146 -1.88 18.76 16.06
N ARG A 147 -1.19 18.24 17.09
CA ARG A 147 -1.54 18.51 18.49
C ARG A 147 -1.40 20.00 18.84
N LEU A 148 -0.40 20.67 18.29
CA LEU A 148 -0.21 22.10 18.49
C LEU A 148 -1.35 22.90 17.84
N ARG A 149 -1.73 22.54 16.61
CA ARG A 149 -2.90 23.12 15.91
C ARG A 149 -4.20 22.92 16.70
N LYS A 150 -4.46 21.71 17.20
CA LYS A 150 -5.65 21.41 18.02
C LYS A 150 -5.71 22.21 19.32
N ARG A 151 -4.55 22.42 19.98
CA ARG A 151 -4.45 23.26 21.18
C ARG A 151 -4.69 24.75 20.89
N GLN A 152 -4.29 25.22 19.71
CA GLN A 152 -4.55 26.59 19.28
C GLN A 152 -6.03 26.82 18.91
N GLN A 153 -6.68 25.82 18.32
CA GLN A 153 -8.10 25.89 17.94
C GLN A 153 -9.05 25.73 19.14
N ASN A 154 -8.69 24.90 20.12
CA ASN A 154 -9.43 24.72 21.36
C ASN A 154 -8.51 24.98 22.57
N PRO A 155 -8.27 26.24 22.94
CA PRO A 155 -7.56 26.55 24.18
C PRO A 155 -8.35 25.97 25.35
N ALA A 156 -7.68 25.24 26.24
CA ALA A 156 -8.31 24.76 27.46
C ALA A 156 -8.88 25.97 28.23
N PRO A 157 -10.09 25.88 28.82
CA PRO A 157 -10.58 26.95 29.67
C PRO A 157 -9.56 27.20 30.80
N PRO A 158 -9.30 28.47 31.16
CA PRO A 158 -8.39 28.77 32.25
C PRO A 158 -8.85 28.04 33.51
N ALA A 159 -7.89 27.48 34.26
CA ALA A 159 -8.18 26.78 35.51
C ALA A 159 -9.06 27.69 36.40
N PRO A 160 -10.19 27.19 36.93
CA PRO A 160 -11.06 28.04 37.73
C PRO A 160 -10.31 28.46 38.99
N PRO A 161 -10.35 29.75 39.37
CA PRO A 161 -9.89 30.16 40.69
C PRO A 161 -10.81 29.53 41.75
N THR A 162 -10.19 28.92 42.76
CA THR A 162 -10.84 28.36 43.94
C THR A 162 -11.78 29.38 44.59
N GLN A 163 -13.11 29.25 44.46
CA GLN A 163 -14.09 29.90 45.33
C GLN A 163 -15.35 29.05 45.56
N LEU A 164 -15.83 29.15 46.81
CA LEU A 164 -16.98 28.50 47.46
C LEU A 164 -18.37 28.93 46.87
N PRO A 165 -19.49 28.28 47.27
CA PRO A 165 -20.69 28.14 46.43
C PRO A 165 -21.78 29.21 46.63
N LYS A 166 -22.75 29.19 45.69
CA LYS A 166 -24.09 29.85 45.60
C LYS A 166 -24.11 31.09 44.66
N THR A 167 -25.11 31.36 43.82
CA THR A 167 -26.53 30.94 43.72
C THR A 167 -27.14 31.37 42.36
N THR A 168 -28.10 30.58 41.87
CA THR A 168 -29.36 30.94 41.18
C THR A 168 -29.39 31.55 39.76
N ASN A 169 -30.14 30.83 38.91
CA ASN A 169 -30.97 31.17 37.73
C ASN A 169 -30.49 32.19 36.68
N ASP A 170 -30.44 31.75 35.41
CA ASP A 170 -31.50 32.09 34.46
C ASP A 170 -31.46 31.20 33.21
N GLN A 171 -32.65 30.79 32.77
CA GLN A 171 -32.91 30.08 31.52
C GLN A 171 -33.19 31.09 30.41
N THR A 172 -32.55 30.93 29.25
CA THR A 172 -32.98 31.56 27.99
C THR A 172 -33.03 30.48 26.91
N PRO A 173 -34.10 30.42 26.08
CA PRO A 173 -34.26 29.36 25.10
C PRO A 173 -33.48 29.68 23.82
N VAL A 174 -32.75 28.68 23.31
CA VAL A 174 -32.03 28.71 22.04
C VAL A 174 -33.04 28.42 20.91
N VAL A 175 -33.25 29.41 20.04
CA VAL A 175 -33.98 29.27 18.77
C VAL A 175 -33.05 28.58 17.76
N ALA A 176 -33.44 27.39 17.30
CA ALA A 176 -32.75 26.68 16.23
C ALA A 176 -33.14 27.24 14.84
N PRO A 177 -32.21 27.36 13.87
CA PRO A 177 -32.57 27.77 12.52
C PRO A 177 -33.24 26.62 11.75
N ASN A 178 -34.30 26.98 11.02
CA ASN A 178 -35.06 26.13 10.10
C ASN A 178 -34.17 25.49 9.02
N GLN A 179 -33.98 24.17 9.10
CA GLN A 179 -33.51 23.34 7.99
C GLN A 179 -34.72 22.88 7.17
N LYS A 180 -35.08 23.61 6.11
CA LYS A 180 -36.13 23.12 5.20
C LYS A 180 -36.01 23.46 3.71
N GLU A 181 -34.82 23.88 3.23
CA GLU A 181 -34.64 24.25 1.82
C GLU A 181 -33.53 23.51 1.06
N ALA A 182 -32.93 22.45 1.63
CA ALA A 182 -31.80 21.75 0.98
C ALA A 182 -32.13 20.37 0.36
N SER A 183 -33.40 19.94 0.32
CA SER A 183 -33.76 18.56 -0.10
C SER A 183 -34.08 18.37 -1.58
N ASP A 184 -34.35 19.43 -2.34
CA ASP A 184 -34.96 19.29 -3.67
C ASP A 184 -33.97 19.33 -4.84
N ASP A 185 -32.70 19.70 -4.61
CA ASP A 185 -31.69 19.85 -5.68
C ASP A 185 -30.74 18.65 -5.84
N ILE A 186 -30.85 17.61 -4.99
CA ILE A 186 -29.95 16.44 -5.01
C ILE A 186 -30.35 15.41 -6.09
N SER A 187 -31.51 15.56 -6.73
CA SER A 187 -32.05 14.57 -7.67
C SER A 187 -31.60 14.74 -9.12
N LYS A 188 -31.05 15.90 -9.49
CA LYS A 188 -30.63 16.16 -10.87
C LYS A 188 -29.17 15.73 -11.05
N PRO A 189 -28.84 14.85 -12.02
CA PRO A 189 -27.46 14.55 -12.33
C PRO A 189 -26.76 15.85 -12.75
N PRO A 190 -25.52 16.08 -12.29
CA PRO A 190 -24.80 17.32 -12.61
C PRO A 190 -24.72 17.52 -14.13
N GLU A 191 -24.86 18.78 -14.56
CA GLU A 191 -25.12 19.17 -15.95
C GLU A 191 -24.08 18.62 -16.96
N PHE A 192 -22.83 18.45 -16.53
CA PHE A 192 -21.77 17.86 -17.35
C PHE A 192 -22.04 16.38 -17.74
N LEU A 193 -22.74 15.60 -16.90
CA LEU A 193 -23.09 14.21 -17.21
C LEU A 193 -24.15 14.15 -18.31
N LEU A 194 -25.06 15.12 -18.33
CA LEU A 194 -26.08 15.26 -19.37
C LEU A 194 -25.45 15.69 -20.70
N GLU A 195 -24.41 16.52 -20.67
CA GLU A 195 -23.63 16.89 -21.85
C GLU A 195 -22.87 15.68 -22.41
N PHE A 196 -22.19 14.92 -21.55
CA PHE A 196 -21.45 13.71 -21.93
C PHE A 196 -22.36 12.58 -22.43
N ALA A 197 -23.58 12.45 -21.89
CA ALA A 197 -24.57 11.49 -22.36
C ALA A 197 -25.11 11.80 -23.77
N LYS A 198 -25.08 13.08 -24.17
CA LYS A 198 -25.55 13.56 -25.48
C LYS A 198 -24.45 13.55 -26.54
N GLU A 199 -23.18 13.43 -26.16
CA GLU A 199 -22.09 13.17 -27.11
C GLU A 199 -22.29 11.78 -27.73
N THR A 200 -23.00 11.74 -28.86
CA THR A 200 -23.04 10.61 -29.79
C THR A 200 -21.62 10.13 -30.13
N PRO A 201 -21.42 8.88 -30.61
CA PRO A 201 -20.10 8.29 -30.82
C PRO A 201 -19.11 9.28 -31.44
N ASN A 202 -18.17 9.76 -30.60
CA ASN A 202 -17.20 10.75 -31.00
C ASN A 202 -16.04 10.02 -31.68
N TRP A 203 -15.72 10.39 -32.93
CA TRP A 203 -14.67 9.71 -33.69
C TRP A 203 -13.31 9.78 -33.01
N LYS A 204 -13.05 10.82 -32.19
CA LYS A 204 -11.85 10.94 -31.36
C LYS A 204 -11.83 9.86 -30.28
N LEU A 205 -12.96 9.65 -29.61
CA LEU A 205 -13.13 8.63 -28.58
C LEU A 205 -12.93 7.22 -29.14
N ILE A 206 -13.57 6.92 -30.28
CA ILE A 206 -13.43 5.63 -30.97
C ILE A 206 -11.98 5.38 -31.40
N SER A 207 -11.31 6.41 -31.93
CA SER A 207 -9.90 6.31 -32.32
C SER A 207 -8.99 6.00 -31.13
N CYS A 208 -9.15 6.73 -30.02
CA CYS A 208 -8.40 6.46 -28.79
C CYS A 208 -8.69 5.06 -28.24
N ALA A 209 -9.96 4.68 -28.13
CA ALA A 209 -10.36 3.38 -27.61
C ALA A 209 -9.82 2.23 -28.48
N SER A 210 -9.80 2.40 -29.81
CA SER A 210 -9.21 1.42 -30.73
C SER A 210 -7.71 1.22 -30.47
N ILE A 211 -6.97 2.31 -30.25
CA ILE A 211 -5.55 2.24 -29.89
C ILE A 211 -5.36 1.47 -28.57
N PHE A 212 -6.18 1.76 -27.55
CA PHE A 212 -6.17 1.01 -26.29
C PHE A 212 -6.46 -0.47 -26.50
N GLY A 213 -7.49 -0.80 -27.28
CA GLY A 213 -7.84 -2.19 -27.58
C GLY A 213 -6.69 -2.96 -28.23
N ILE A 214 -5.98 -2.33 -29.17
CA ILE A 214 -4.80 -2.93 -29.82
C ILE A 214 -3.67 -3.15 -28.80
N ILE A 215 -3.32 -2.13 -28.01
CA ILE A 215 -2.24 -2.23 -27.01
C ILE A 215 -2.58 -3.27 -25.94
N ALA A 216 -3.82 -3.27 -25.44
CA ALA A 216 -4.30 -4.25 -24.46
C ALA A 216 -4.28 -5.67 -25.03
N THR A 217 -4.69 -5.86 -26.29
CA THR A 217 -4.63 -7.18 -26.95
C THR A 217 -3.19 -7.68 -27.05
N LEU A 218 -2.28 -6.83 -27.52
CA LEU A 218 -0.86 -7.17 -27.60
C LEU A 218 -0.27 -7.46 -26.21
N GLY A 219 -0.59 -6.64 -25.22
CA GLY A 219 -0.12 -6.81 -23.86
C GLY A 219 -0.64 -8.10 -23.22
N ILE A 220 -1.89 -8.49 -23.46
CA ILE A 220 -2.45 -9.76 -22.98
C ILE A 220 -1.69 -10.93 -23.60
N VAL A 221 -1.45 -10.89 -24.91
CA VAL A 221 -0.68 -11.94 -25.61
C VAL A 221 0.75 -12.03 -25.04
N LEU A 222 1.43 -10.90 -24.85
CA LEU A 222 2.80 -10.86 -24.34
C LEU A 222 2.89 -11.31 -22.87
N ASN A 223 1.96 -10.90 -22.02
CA ASN A 223 1.92 -11.33 -20.62
C ASN A 223 1.53 -12.81 -20.48
N CYS A 224 0.58 -13.31 -21.29
CA CYS A 224 0.27 -14.75 -21.38
C CYS A 224 1.50 -15.55 -21.80
N SER A 225 2.28 -15.00 -22.73
CA SER A 225 3.53 -15.61 -23.20
C SER A 225 4.55 -15.75 -22.08
N VAL A 226 4.69 -14.74 -21.21
CA VAL A 226 5.55 -14.80 -20.00
C VAL A 226 5.08 -15.90 -19.06
N ILE A 227 3.79 -15.93 -18.71
CA ILE A 227 3.22 -16.96 -17.83
C ILE A 227 3.48 -18.35 -18.40
N TYR A 228 3.21 -18.53 -19.69
CA TYR A 228 3.41 -19.80 -20.38
C TYR A 228 4.86 -20.27 -20.30
N VAL A 229 5.85 -19.45 -20.66
CA VAL A 229 7.26 -19.86 -20.62
C VAL A 229 7.72 -20.13 -19.19
N THR A 230 7.27 -19.34 -18.21
CA THR A 230 7.61 -19.56 -16.80
C THR A 230 7.12 -20.91 -16.28
N ILE A 231 5.90 -21.32 -16.66
CA ILE A 231 5.35 -22.62 -16.24
C ILE A 231 6.03 -23.79 -16.95
N ARG A 232 6.42 -23.62 -18.22
CA ARG A 232 6.93 -24.71 -19.06
C ARG A 232 8.42 -24.98 -18.87
N THR A 233 9.21 -23.95 -18.57
CA THR A 233 10.65 -24.06 -18.54
C THR A 233 11.16 -24.31 -17.12
N LYS A 234 11.69 -25.52 -16.86
CA LYS A 234 12.19 -25.92 -15.53
C LYS A 234 13.28 -25.01 -14.95
N SER A 235 14.11 -24.40 -15.81
CA SER A 235 15.14 -23.45 -15.35
C SER A 235 14.55 -22.16 -14.76
N LEU A 236 13.26 -21.91 -14.99
CA LEU A 236 12.52 -20.78 -14.44
C LEU A 236 11.76 -21.10 -13.14
N ASN A 237 11.90 -22.29 -12.53
CA ASN A 237 11.16 -22.71 -11.32
C ASN A 237 11.51 -21.95 -10.00
N GLY A 238 12.11 -20.77 -10.09
CA GLY A 238 12.42 -19.94 -8.92
C GLY A 238 11.25 -19.06 -8.48
N THR A 239 11.17 -18.78 -7.17
CA THR A 239 10.14 -17.91 -6.56
C THR A 239 9.98 -16.57 -7.29
N VAL A 240 11.09 -15.93 -7.68
CA VAL A 240 11.05 -14.64 -8.38
C VAL A 240 10.37 -14.74 -9.74
N ASN A 241 10.57 -15.83 -10.48
CA ASN A 241 9.92 -16.01 -11.78
C ASN A 241 8.43 -16.27 -11.63
N TYR A 242 8.02 -16.98 -10.57
CA TYR A 242 6.59 -17.10 -10.24
C TYR A 242 5.97 -15.75 -9.89
N LEU A 243 6.69 -14.87 -9.18
CA LEU A 243 6.24 -13.50 -8.93
C LEU A 243 6.13 -12.69 -10.22
N LEU A 244 7.05 -12.85 -11.17
CA LEU A 244 6.98 -12.20 -12.49
C LEU A 244 5.80 -12.72 -13.33
N ALA A 245 5.54 -14.03 -13.30
CA ALA A 245 4.37 -14.61 -13.95
C ALA A 245 3.07 -14.15 -13.29
N LEU A 246 3.04 -14.05 -11.96
CA LEU A 246 1.92 -13.52 -11.20
C LEU A 246 1.69 -12.03 -11.51
N CYS A 247 2.74 -11.24 -11.61
CA CYS A 247 2.66 -9.85 -12.06
C CYS A 247 2.07 -9.75 -13.47
N SER A 248 2.56 -10.59 -14.40
CA SER A 248 2.01 -10.67 -15.76
C SER A 248 0.52 -11.06 -15.77
N PHE A 249 0.09 -11.93 -14.86
CA PHE A 249 -1.32 -12.29 -14.70
C PHE A 249 -2.17 -11.09 -14.27
N PHE A 250 -1.69 -10.28 -13.33
CA PHE A 250 -2.40 -9.08 -12.91
C PHE A 250 -2.45 -8.00 -14.00
N GLU A 251 -1.40 -7.88 -14.82
CA GLU A 251 -1.44 -7.02 -16.01
C GLU A 251 -2.47 -7.49 -17.05
N ILE A 252 -2.66 -8.81 -17.22
CA ILE A 252 -3.75 -9.36 -18.07
C ILE A 252 -5.12 -8.95 -17.52
N LEU A 253 -5.32 -9.07 -16.20
CA LEU A 253 -6.57 -8.66 -15.56
C LEU A 253 -6.81 -7.15 -15.75
N HIS A 254 -5.79 -6.33 -15.50
CA HIS A 254 -5.86 -4.89 -15.71
C HIS A 254 -6.23 -4.55 -17.17
N GLN A 255 -5.51 -5.13 -18.14
CA GLN A 255 -5.72 -4.86 -19.56
C GLN A 255 -7.08 -5.34 -20.08
N SER A 256 -7.66 -6.38 -19.47
CA SER A 256 -9.01 -6.84 -19.82
C SER A 256 -10.07 -5.76 -19.59
N GLY A 257 -9.84 -4.83 -18.66
CA GLY A 257 -10.71 -3.68 -18.42
C GLY A 257 -10.82 -2.72 -19.61
N HIS A 258 -9.82 -2.69 -20.49
CA HIS A 258 -9.84 -1.81 -21.66
C HIS A 258 -10.84 -2.26 -22.73
N PHE A 259 -11.22 -3.54 -22.78
CA PHE A 259 -12.28 -3.99 -23.69
C PHE A 259 -13.65 -3.42 -23.32
N LEU A 260 -13.90 -3.15 -22.04
CA LEU A 260 -15.09 -2.41 -21.63
C LEU A 260 -15.06 -0.99 -22.20
N PHE A 261 -13.92 -0.31 -22.12
CA PHE A 261 -13.77 1.03 -22.67
C PHE A 261 -13.97 1.06 -24.20
N VAL A 262 -13.43 0.07 -24.91
CA VAL A 262 -13.70 -0.14 -26.35
C VAL A 262 -15.19 -0.32 -26.60
N TYR A 263 -15.84 -1.23 -25.86
CA TYR A 263 -17.28 -1.47 -26.02
C TYR A 263 -18.12 -0.20 -25.79
N ILE A 264 -17.83 0.57 -24.75
CA ILE A 264 -18.50 1.85 -24.46
C ILE A 264 -18.33 2.83 -25.62
N ALA A 265 -17.09 3.01 -26.09
CA ALA A 265 -16.78 3.95 -27.16
C ALA A 265 -17.50 3.61 -28.48
N PHE A 266 -17.55 2.32 -28.84
CA PHE A 266 -18.20 1.86 -30.08
C PHE A 266 -19.72 1.79 -29.98
N SER A 267 -20.27 1.46 -28.81
CA SER A 267 -21.72 1.41 -28.61
C SER A 267 -22.37 2.79 -28.48
N GLY A 268 -21.58 3.83 -28.20
CA GLY A 268 -22.08 5.17 -27.88
C GLY A 268 -22.80 5.24 -26.52
N GLN A 269 -22.76 4.18 -25.72
CA GLN A 269 -23.35 4.14 -24.39
C GLN A 269 -22.37 4.70 -23.36
N ASN A 270 -22.22 6.03 -23.33
CA ASN A 270 -21.26 6.72 -22.45
C ASN A 270 -21.57 6.58 -20.96
N LEU A 271 -22.79 6.14 -20.60
CA LEU A 271 -23.22 5.91 -19.23
C LEU A 271 -23.58 4.44 -19.04
N ILE A 272 -22.86 3.79 -18.12
CA ILE A 272 -23.16 2.44 -17.65
C ILE A 272 -23.69 2.55 -16.22
N ASP A 273 -24.72 1.74 -15.89
CA ASP A 273 -25.22 1.62 -14.53
C ASP A 273 -24.09 1.27 -13.55
N PHE A 274 -24.04 1.96 -12.40
CA PHE A 274 -22.97 1.82 -11.42
C PHE A 274 -22.76 0.36 -10.96
N ARG A 275 -23.83 -0.44 -10.83
CA ARG A 275 -23.72 -1.85 -10.40
C ARG A 275 -23.07 -2.69 -11.49
N LEU A 276 -23.40 -2.41 -12.76
CA LEU A 276 -22.81 -3.08 -13.90
C LEU A 276 -21.35 -2.66 -14.08
N ALA A 277 -21.05 -1.37 -14.00
CA ALA A 277 -19.70 -0.83 -14.05
C ALA A 277 -18.82 -1.44 -12.95
N THR A 278 -19.32 -1.50 -11.70
CA THR A 278 -18.60 -2.11 -10.58
C THR A 278 -18.31 -3.58 -10.83
N LYS A 279 -19.28 -4.37 -11.31
CA LYS A 279 -19.07 -5.80 -11.62
C LYS A 279 -18.01 -6.03 -12.69
N ILE A 280 -17.99 -5.19 -13.72
CA ILE A 280 -17.05 -5.33 -14.84
C ILE A 280 -15.66 -4.84 -14.45
N VAL A 281 -15.56 -3.72 -13.71
CA VAL A 281 -14.28 -3.08 -13.35
C VAL A 281 -13.63 -3.74 -12.13
N PHE A 282 -14.39 -4.45 -11.27
CA PHE A 282 -13.83 -5.08 -10.07
C PHE A 282 -12.69 -6.06 -10.37
N ILE A 283 -12.84 -6.90 -11.39
CA ILE A 283 -11.81 -7.88 -11.76
C ILE A 283 -10.53 -7.19 -12.28
N PRO A 284 -10.60 -6.24 -13.23
CA PRO A 284 -9.44 -5.42 -13.63
C PRO A 284 -8.83 -4.61 -12.48
N ALA A 285 -9.65 -4.06 -11.59
CA ALA A 285 -9.20 -3.26 -10.46
C ALA A 285 -8.53 -4.12 -9.38
N PHE A 286 -8.88 -5.39 -9.25
CA PHE A 286 -8.19 -6.31 -8.35
C PHE A 286 -6.75 -6.59 -8.80
N GLY A 287 -6.47 -6.51 -10.11
CA GLY A 287 -5.10 -6.56 -10.64
C GLY A 287 -4.25 -5.33 -10.34
N PHE A 288 -4.83 -4.29 -9.74
CA PHE A 288 -4.17 -3.03 -9.43
C PHE A 288 -3.34 -3.06 -8.13
N GLY A 289 -3.38 -4.15 -7.36
CA GLY A 289 -3.11 -4.09 -5.91
C GLY A 289 -2.15 -5.12 -5.31
N LEU A 290 -1.17 -5.67 -6.05
CA LEU A 290 -0.15 -6.49 -5.39
C LEU A 290 1.03 -5.66 -4.87
N PRO A 291 1.33 -5.70 -3.55
CA PRO A 291 2.60 -5.21 -3.03
C PRO A 291 3.72 -6.12 -3.53
N SER A 292 4.76 -5.51 -4.09
CA SER A 292 6.00 -6.18 -4.45
C SER A 292 6.60 -6.85 -3.22
N ALA A 293 6.73 -8.18 -3.27
CA ALA A 293 7.33 -8.97 -2.22
C ALA A 293 8.84 -8.70 -2.16
N ASP A 294 9.26 -7.99 -1.11
CA ASP A 294 10.67 -7.89 -0.73
C ASP A 294 11.16 -9.25 -0.26
N GLN A 295 11.85 -9.99 -1.13
CA GLN A 295 13.10 -10.70 -0.83
C GLN A 295 13.58 -11.62 -1.99
N ILE A 296 14.90 -11.54 -2.24
CA ILE A 296 15.81 -12.52 -2.87
C ILE A 296 16.09 -12.41 -4.40
N ASN A 297 17.40 -12.32 -4.71
CA ASN A 297 18.17 -12.46 -5.97
C ASN A 297 18.41 -11.25 -6.91
N LEU A 298 19.58 -10.62 -6.74
CA LEU A 298 20.14 -9.46 -7.49
C LEU A 298 20.22 -9.58 -9.03
N ARG A 299 20.25 -10.77 -9.61
CA ARG A 299 20.36 -10.94 -11.08
C ARG A 299 19.03 -10.72 -11.80
N VAL A 300 17.91 -11.08 -11.16
CA VAL A 300 16.54 -10.86 -11.68
C VAL A 300 16.06 -9.43 -11.39
N PHE A 301 16.70 -8.74 -10.42
CA PHE A 301 16.43 -7.34 -10.09
C PHE A 301 16.60 -6.38 -11.27
N ARG A 302 17.48 -6.66 -12.24
CA ARG A 302 17.67 -5.72 -13.36
C ARG A 302 16.41 -5.63 -14.22
N SER A 303 15.86 -6.79 -14.60
CA SER A 303 14.62 -6.87 -15.39
C SER A 303 13.42 -6.36 -14.58
N LEU A 304 13.33 -6.76 -13.31
CA LEU A 304 12.27 -6.30 -12.41
C LEU A 304 12.35 -4.79 -12.17
N TYR A 305 13.54 -4.23 -11.98
CA TYR A 305 13.76 -2.79 -11.83
C TYR A 305 13.30 -2.02 -13.07
N TYR A 306 13.60 -2.50 -14.29
CA TYR A 306 13.11 -1.86 -15.51
C TYR A 306 11.58 -1.95 -15.63
N ILE A 307 10.98 -3.11 -15.32
CA ILE A 307 9.52 -3.29 -15.33
C ILE A 307 8.87 -2.33 -14.33
N ILE A 308 9.35 -2.31 -13.08
CA ILE A 308 8.86 -1.43 -12.02
C ILE A 308 9.05 0.04 -12.42
N THR A 309 10.21 0.43 -12.93
CA THR A 309 10.50 1.82 -13.32
C THR A 309 9.59 2.26 -14.46
N VAL A 310 9.34 1.40 -15.45
CA VAL A 310 8.45 1.72 -16.57
C VAL A 310 6.99 1.81 -16.10
N ASN A 311 6.53 0.86 -15.28
CA ASN A 311 5.14 0.84 -14.78
C ASN A 311 4.90 1.99 -13.79
N ILE A 312 5.68 2.07 -12.71
CA ILE A 312 5.58 3.15 -11.71
C ILE A 312 5.85 4.51 -12.34
N GLY A 313 6.84 4.63 -13.23
CA GLY A 313 7.13 5.86 -13.94
C GLY A 313 5.94 6.30 -14.81
N GLY A 314 5.32 5.38 -15.54
CA GLY A 314 4.08 5.63 -16.30
C GLY A 314 2.94 6.13 -15.40
N TYR A 315 2.76 5.51 -14.23
CA TYR A 315 1.77 5.95 -13.24
C TYR A 315 2.05 7.35 -12.72
N LEU A 316 3.28 7.64 -12.31
CA LEU A 316 3.68 8.94 -11.79
C LEU A 316 3.50 10.05 -12.83
N ILE A 317 3.88 9.79 -14.09
CA ILE A 317 3.66 10.73 -15.20
C ILE A 317 2.16 10.96 -15.41
N CYS A 318 1.35 9.92 -15.39
CA CYS A 318 -0.10 10.03 -15.54
C CYS A 318 -0.73 10.87 -14.41
N VAL A 319 -0.39 10.58 -13.15
CA VAL A 319 -0.90 11.31 -11.97
C VAL A 319 -0.43 12.77 -11.98
N LEU A 320 0.84 13.02 -12.27
CA LEU A 320 1.38 14.37 -12.37
C LEU A 320 0.69 15.14 -13.49
N PHE A 321 0.52 14.54 -14.67
CA PHE A 321 -0.17 15.16 -15.79
C PHE A 321 -1.63 15.48 -15.43
N VAL A 322 -2.38 14.54 -14.87
CA VAL A 322 -3.77 14.78 -14.43
C VAL A 322 -3.81 15.92 -13.42
N SER A 323 -2.95 15.89 -12.40
CA SER A 323 -2.93 16.92 -11.34
C SER A 323 -2.58 18.32 -11.86
N LEU A 324 -1.68 18.41 -12.85
CA LEU A 324 -1.34 19.70 -13.48
C LEU A 324 -2.46 20.18 -14.42
N ASN A 325 -3.08 19.27 -15.17
CA ASN A 325 -4.10 19.63 -16.15
C ASN A 325 -5.46 19.96 -15.53
N THR A 326 -5.82 19.38 -14.37
CA THR A 326 -7.07 19.71 -13.67
C THR A 326 -7.15 21.17 -13.24
N HIS A 327 -6.00 21.86 -13.09
CA HIS A 327 -5.96 23.28 -12.78
C HIS A 327 -5.88 24.18 -14.02
N LEU A 328 -5.45 23.65 -15.17
CA LEU A 328 -5.19 24.43 -16.39
C LEU A 328 -6.30 24.29 -17.44
N ILE A 329 -7.08 23.22 -17.41
CA ILE A 329 -8.11 22.92 -18.40
C ILE A 329 -9.49 23.09 -17.74
N PRO A 330 -10.27 24.14 -18.10
CA PRO A 330 -11.56 24.39 -17.48
C PRO A 330 -12.65 23.40 -17.91
N SER A 331 -12.48 22.71 -19.04
CA SER A 331 -13.44 21.71 -19.53
C SER A 331 -13.12 20.32 -18.97
N PRO A 332 -14.02 19.69 -18.20
CA PRO A 332 -13.86 18.32 -17.71
C PRO A 332 -13.67 17.30 -18.84
N ILE A 333 -14.34 17.52 -19.98
CA ILE A 333 -14.27 16.65 -21.16
C ILE A 333 -12.86 16.69 -21.76
N THR A 334 -12.30 17.87 -21.94
CA THR A 334 -10.94 18.03 -22.47
C THR A 334 -9.90 17.46 -21.50
N ALA A 335 -10.08 17.65 -20.19
CA ALA A 335 -9.21 17.04 -19.18
C ALA A 335 -9.26 15.51 -19.23
N TRP A 336 -10.46 14.94 -19.41
CA TRP A 336 -10.67 13.52 -19.57
C TRP A 336 -9.97 12.97 -20.84
N TYR A 337 -10.09 13.63 -21.99
CA TYR A 337 -9.33 13.25 -23.19
C TYR A 337 -7.81 13.30 -22.97
N GLY A 338 -7.30 14.31 -22.24
CA GLY A 338 -5.90 14.39 -21.86
C GLY A 338 -5.45 13.18 -21.02
N GLN A 339 -6.29 12.76 -20.07
CA GLN A 339 -6.04 11.58 -19.25
C GLN A 339 -6.01 10.28 -20.07
N VAL A 340 -6.91 10.16 -21.06
CA VAL A 340 -6.92 9.03 -21.99
C VAL A 340 -5.60 8.96 -22.77
N ILE A 341 -5.05 10.09 -23.22
CA ILE A 341 -3.76 10.10 -23.93
C ILE A 341 -2.61 9.64 -23.02
N THR A 342 -2.54 10.11 -21.77
CA THR A 342 -1.48 9.68 -20.84
C THR A 342 -1.61 8.23 -20.41
N ALA A 343 -2.83 7.70 -20.35
CA ALA A 343 -3.06 6.28 -20.06
C ALA A 343 -2.54 5.34 -21.16
N ILE A 344 -2.28 5.83 -22.38
CA ILE A 344 -1.63 5.03 -23.44
C ILE A 344 -0.22 4.63 -23.03
N LEU A 345 0.55 5.57 -22.47
CA LEU A 345 1.92 5.30 -22.02
C LEU A 345 1.95 4.26 -20.89
N LEU A 346 0.98 4.35 -19.98
CA LEU A 346 0.82 3.37 -18.91
C LEU A 346 0.55 1.97 -19.45
N ASN A 347 -0.32 1.87 -20.46
CA ASN A 347 -0.66 0.61 -21.10
C ASN A 347 0.49 -0.01 -21.89
N ILE A 348 1.31 0.83 -22.53
CA ILE A 348 2.57 0.38 -23.13
C ILE A 348 3.46 -0.22 -22.06
N GLY A 349 3.57 0.40 -20.88
CA GLY A 349 4.31 -0.15 -19.75
C GLY A 349 3.79 -1.52 -19.33
N ALA A 350 2.48 -1.63 -19.05
CA ALA A 350 1.81 -2.88 -18.71
C ALA A 350 2.02 -4.01 -19.75
N ALA A 351 2.06 -3.65 -21.04
CA ALA A 351 2.32 -4.59 -22.14
C ALA A 351 3.80 -4.98 -22.30
N SER A 352 4.72 -4.23 -21.68
CA SER A 352 6.17 -4.34 -21.94
C SER A 352 6.87 -5.41 -21.12
N ASN A 353 6.20 -6.11 -20.19
CA ASN A 353 6.80 -7.16 -19.36
C ASN A 353 7.52 -8.23 -20.19
N GLY A 354 6.84 -8.80 -21.19
CA GLY A 354 7.41 -9.82 -22.08
C GLY A 354 8.64 -9.32 -22.85
N PRO A 355 8.53 -8.22 -23.60
CA PRO A 355 9.66 -7.61 -24.29
C PRO A 355 10.84 -7.26 -23.37
N ILE A 356 10.58 -6.66 -22.21
CA ILE A 356 11.63 -6.30 -21.25
C ILE A 356 12.34 -7.56 -20.76
N LEU A 357 11.61 -8.60 -20.36
CA LEU A 357 12.21 -9.87 -19.92
C LEU A 357 13.04 -10.52 -21.03
N TYR A 358 12.54 -10.55 -22.26
CA TYR A 358 13.28 -11.09 -23.40
C TYR A 358 14.59 -10.33 -23.68
N LEU A 359 14.56 -8.99 -23.56
CA LEU A 359 15.72 -8.14 -23.81
C LEU A 359 16.74 -8.16 -22.66
N THR A 360 16.30 -8.31 -21.41
CA THR A 360 17.15 -8.10 -20.23
C THR A 360 17.56 -9.37 -19.49
N SER A 361 16.81 -10.48 -19.62
CA SER A 361 17.14 -11.80 -19.04
C SER A 361 17.52 -12.81 -20.13
N THR A 362 18.70 -13.40 -19.98
CA THR A 362 19.17 -14.49 -20.85
C THR A 362 18.36 -15.76 -20.64
N GLU A 363 17.91 -16.05 -19.41
CA GLU A 363 17.09 -17.24 -19.14
C GLU A 363 15.72 -17.15 -19.83
N TYR A 364 15.03 -16.01 -19.69
CA TYR A 364 13.75 -15.81 -20.39
C TYR A 364 13.92 -15.84 -21.90
N ARG A 365 14.95 -15.16 -22.44
CA ARG A 365 15.23 -15.19 -23.88
C ARG A 365 15.41 -16.60 -24.41
N GLN A 366 16.15 -17.44 -23.69
CA GLN A 366 16.35 -18.84 -24.05
C GLN A 366 15.03 -19.62 -23.94
N ALA A 367 14.28 -19.45 -22.84
CA ALA A 367 12.98 -20.08 -22.65
C ALA A 367 11.99 -19.75 -23.78
N PHE A 368 11.92 -18.48 -24.20
CA PHE A 368 11.11 -18.05 -25.34
C PHE A 368 11.52 -18.76 -26.64
N ARG A 369 12.83 -18.83 -26.92
CA ARG A 369 13.35 -19.50 -28.13
C ARG A 369 13.13 -21.01 -28.12
N ASP A 370 13.17 -21.63 -26.94
CA ASP A 370 13.01 -23.07 -26.80
C ASP A 370 11.53 -23.49 -26.88
N GLU A 371 10.61 -22.72 -26.31
CA GLU A 371 9.20 -23.10 -26.22
C GLU A 371 8.35 -22.67 -27.42
N PHE A 372 8.56 -21.49 -28.00
CA PHE A 372 7.69 -20.98 -29.07
C PHE A 372 7.70 -21.83 -30.35
N PRO A 373 8.85 -22.31 -30.86
CA PRO A 373 8.87 -23.18 -32.04
C PRO A 373 8.08 -24.48 -31.83
N LYS A 374 7.96 -24.98 -30.59
CA LYS A 374 7.20 -26.20 -30.28
C LYS A 374 5.70 -25.99 -30.52
N ILE A 375 5.17 -24.81 -30.17
CA ILE A 375 3.76 -24.43 -30.40
C ILE A 375 3.46 -24.43 -31.90
N PHE A 376 4.32 -23.78 -32.70
CA PHE A 376 4.13 -23.70 -34.15
C PHE A 376 4.27 -25.06 -34.85
N LYS A 377 5.21 -25.91 -34.42
CA LYS A 377 5.37 -27.26 -34.97
C LYS A 377 4.20 -28.19 -34.66
N GLN A 378 3.64 -28.13 -33.45
CA GLN A 378 2.48 -28.96 -33.08
C GLN A 378 1.24 -28.61 -33.90
N ASN A 379 1.00 -27.33 -34.16
CA ASN A 379 -0.16 -26.90 -34.95
C ASN A 379 -0.04 -27.27 -36.44
N LEU A 380 1.18 -27.30 -37.00
CA LEU A 380 1.40 -27.71 -38.39
C LEU A 380 1.13 -29.21 -38.62
N ASN A 381 1.43 -30.07 -37.64
CA ASN A 381 1.16 -31.51 -37.74
C ASN A 381 -0.34 -31.84 -37.58
N VAL A 382 -1.12 -30.99 -36.90
CA VAL A 382 -2.58 -31.15 -36.79
C VAL A 382 -3.31 -30.72 -38.07
N ILE A 383 -2.73 -29.80 -38.84
CA ILE A 383 -3.32 -29.30 -40.10
C ILE A 383 -2.94 -30.19 -41.31
N GLN A 384 -1.97 -31.09 -41.18
CA GLN A 384 -1.79 -32.17 -42.16
C GLN A 384 -2.94 -33.17 -42.04
N PHE A 385 -4.03 -32.82 -42.73
CA PHE A 385 -5.19 -33.64 -43.06
C PHE A 385 -4.78 -35.11 -43.24
N SER A 386 -5.32 -35.98 -42.40
CA SER A 386 -5.50 -37.37 -42.79
C SER A 386 -6.26 -37.37 -44.11
N PRO A 387 -5.70 -37.90 -45.21
CA PRO A 387 -6.47 -38.14 -46.41
C PRO A 387 -7.61 -39.04 -45.98
N GLN A 388 -8.84 -38.53 -46.10
CA GLN A 388 -10.05 -39.26 -45.84
C GLN A 388 -10.00 -40.52 -46.72
N GLN A 389 -9.66 -41.67 -46.13
CA GLN A 389 -9.79 -42.96 -46.80
C GLN A 389 -11.28 -43.23 -46.96
N ASN A 390 -11.87 -42.69 -48.03
CA ASN A 390 -13.12 -43.18 -48.58
C ASN A 390 -12.86 -44.55 -49.21
N GLY A 391 -12.60 -45.55 -48.38
CA GLY A 391 -12.60 -46.95 -48.75
C GLY A 391 -14.01 -47.50 -48.54
N THR A 392 -14.89 -47.34 -49.53
CA THR A 392 -16.09 -48.17 -49.67
C THR A 392 -15.67 -49.62 -49.84
N THR A 393 -15.51 -50.34 -48.74
CA THR A 393 -15.40 -51.80 -48.76
C THR A 393 -16.82 -52.36 -48.89
N PHE A 394 -17.22 -52.63 -50.14
CA PHE A 394 -18.42 -53.38 -50.46
C PHE A 394 -18.22 -54.83 -49.97
N THR A 395 -18.80 -55.19 -48.83
CA THR A 395 -18.88 -56.58 -48.37
C THR A 395 -20.00 -57.29 -49.14
N ALA A 396 -19.63 -57.92 -50.25
CA ALA A 396 -20.52 -58.84 -50.96
C ALA A 396 -20.75 -60.08 -50.09
N SER A 397 -21.97 -60.19 -49.55
CA SER A 397 -22.50 -61.37 -48.87
C SER A 397 -22.82 -62.45 -49.91
N SER A 398 -22.03 -63.52 -49.93
CA SER A 398 -22.35 -64.75 -50.68
C SER A 398 -22.96 -65.76 -49.72
N ARG A 399 -24.30 -65.81 -49.69
CA ARG A 399 -25.12 -66.80 -48.99
C ARG A 399 -25.95 -67.57 -50.02
N GLN A 400 -25.42 -68.68 -50.51
CA GLN A 400 -26.13 -69.72 -51.28
C GLN A 400 -25.29 -71.00 -51.15
N GLN A 401 -25.78 -72.22 -50.96
CA GLN A 401 -27.11 -72.77 -50.73
C GLN A 401 -26.82 -74.25 -50.36
N GLN A 402 -27.36 -74.75 -49.25
CA GLN A 402 -27.53 -76.19 -49.01
C GLN A 402 -28.91 -76.56 -49.52
N ILE A 403 -29.00 -77.30 -50.63
CA ILE A 403 -30.14 -78.15 -50.98
C ILE A 403 -29.60 -79.41 -51.68
N LEU A 404 -29.95 -80.56 -51.08
CA LEU A 404 -29.85 -81.96 -51.50
C LEU A 404 -28.49 -82.67 -51.42
#